data_AF-A0A8J5RBX8-F1
#
_entry.id   AF-A0A8J5RBX8-F1
#
_cell.length_a   1.000
_cell.length_b   1.000
_cell.length_c   1.000
_cell.angle_alpha   90.00
_cell.angle_beta   90.00
_cell.angle_gamma   90.00
#
_symmetry.space_group_name_H-M   'P 1'
#
loop_
_entity.id
_entity.type
_entity.pdbx_description
1 polymer ?
#
loop_
_entity_poly.entity_id
_entity_poly.type
_entity_poly.pdbx_seq_one_letter_code
_entity_poly.pdbx_strand_id
1 'polypeptide(L)'
;MKNSAQQVGLSAIFDRVLSELVSKMREMKIDKTELGCLRAIILFNSEIRGLKSASEVEILREKVYAALEEYVRINRPNEPGRFAKLLLRLPSLRSISLKCLEYLFFHRLIHNIPIDSFLLEILESSSDS
;
A
#
# COMPACT_ATOMS: atom_id res chain seq x y z
N MET A 1 28.13 1.56 -16.68
CA MET A 1 27.75 3.00 -16.80
C MET A 1 26.33 3.22 -17.29
N LYS A 2 25.83 2.55 -18.35
CA LYS A 2 24.41 2.67 -18.79
C LYS A 2 23.38 2.23 -17.73
N ASN A 3 23.67 1.16 -16.99
CA ASN A 3 22.78 0.67 -15.91
C ASN A 3 22.64 1.66 -14.75
N SER A 4 23.71 2.35 -14.36
CA SER A 4 23.70 3.28 -13.23
C SER A 4 22.89 4.55 -13.53
N ALA A 5 22.94 5.07 -14.75
CA ALA A 5 22.16 6.24 -15.16
C ALA A 5 20.66 5.93 -15.26
N GLN A 6 20.28 4.74 -15.74
CA GLN A 6 18.88 4.29 -15.75
C GLN A 6 18.34 4.05 -14.33
N GLN A 7 19.17 3.52 -13.43
CA GLN A 7 18.83 3.33 -12.02
C GLN A 7 18.65 4.67 -11.27
N VAL A 8 19.51 5.67 -11.53
CA VAL A 8 19.38 7.03 -10.98
C VAL A 8 18.15 7.74 -11.54
N GLY A 9 17.84 7.58 -12.82
CA GLY A 9 16.63 8.13 -13.44
C GLY A 9 15.34 7.54 -12.87
N LEU A 10 15.32 6.23 -12.60
CA LEU A 10 14.20 5.55 -11.95
C LEU A 10 14.02 5.98 -10.50
N SER A 11 15.12 6.17 -9.74
CA SER A 11 15.08 6.70 -8.38
C SER A 11 14.46 8.10 -8.34
N ALA A 12 14.89 9.00 -9.22
CA ALA A 12 14.38 10.38 -9.23
C ALA A 12 12.89 10.47 -9.61
N ILE A 13 12.44 9.64 -10.56
CA ILE A 13 11.01 9.55 -10.91
C ILE A 13 10.22 8.99 -9.74
N PHE A 14 10.74 7.94 -9.10
CA PHE A 14 10.12 7.32 -7.95
C PHE A 14 10.00 8.29 -6.76
N ASP A 15 11.07 9.02 -6.42
CA ASP A 15 11.09 10.03 -5.36
C ASP A 15 10.08 11.14 -5.63
N ARG A 16 9.99 11.59 -6.88
CA ARG A 16 9.00 12.60 -7.29
C ARG A 16 7.57 12.09 -7.13
N VAL A 17 7.29 10.88 -7.60
CA VAL A 17 5.96 10.26 -7.51
C VAL A 17 5.57 10.00 -6.05
N LEU A 18 6.52 9.54 -5.23
CA LEU A 18 6.32 9.35 -3.80
C LEU A 18 6.05 10.69 -3.09
N SER A 19 6.83 11.72 -3.43
CA SER A 19 6.65 13.08 -2.90
C SER A 19 5.27 13.65 -3.26
N GLU A 20 4.85 13.51 -4.52
CA GLU A 20 3.52 13.95 -4.98
C GLU A 20 2.39 13.18 -4.27
N LEU A 21 2.53 11.86 -4.07
CA LEU A 21 1.56 11.06 -3.32
C LEU A 21 1.49 11.49 -1.86
N VAL A 22 2.64 11.60 -1.18
CA VAL A 22 2.73 12.03 0.23
C VAL A 22 2.17 13.44 0.39
N SER A 23 2.45 14.34 -0.54
CA SER A 23 1.89 15.69 -0.57
C SER A 23 0.37 15.65 -0.65
N LYS A 24 -0.19 14.89 -1.60
CA LYS A 24 -1.66 14.76 -1.76
C LYS A 24 -2.34 14.13 -0.54
N MET A 25 -1.69 13.16 0.10
CA MET A 25 -2.20 12.56 1.34
C MET A 25 -2.17 13.55 2.51
N ARG A 26 -1.11 14.36 2.60
CA ARG A 26 -0.97 15.42 3.61
C ARG A 26 -1.99 16.54 3.40
N GLU A 27 -2.20 16.97 2.16
CA GLU A 27 -3.21 17.97 1.78
C GLU A 27 -4.63 17.52 2.17
N MET A 28 -4.97 16.25 1.96
CA MET A 28 -6.26 15.68 2.36
C MET A 28 -6.40 15.44 3.87
N LYS A 29 -5.34 15.65 4.65
CA LYS A 29 -5.31 15.41 6.09
C LYS A 29 -5.80 14.00 6.41
N ILE A 30 -5.24 13.00 5.71
CA ILE A 30 -5.52 11.59 5.99
C ILE A 30 -5.00 11.28 7.39
N ASP A 31 -5.87 10.76 8.26
CA ASP A 31 -5.46 10.34 9.60
C ASP A 31 -4.93 8.89 9.61
N LYS A 32 -4.46 8.46 10.79
CA LYS A 32 -3.86 7.13 10.96
C LYS A 32 -4.86 6.00 10.72
N THR A 33 -6.13 6.20 11.06
CA THR A 33 -7.18 5.19 10.92
C THR A 33 -7.51 5.00 9.44
N GLU A 34 -7.74 6.09 8.71
CA GLU A 34 -7.97 6.07 7.27
C GLU A 34 -6.80 5.43 6.52
N LEU A 35 -5.57 5.80 6.89
CA LEU A 35 -4.37 5.19 6.31
C LEU A 35 -4.28 3.69 6.60
N GLY A 36 -4.62 3.27 7.81
CA GLY A 36 -4.68 1.86 8.21
C GLY A 36 -5.68 1.08 7.35
N CYS A 37 -6.90 1.61 7.18
CA CYS A 37 -7.91 1.01 6.31
C CYS A 37 -7.45 0.92 4.85
N LEU A 38 -6.85 1.98 4.30
CA LEU A 38 -6.32 1.96 2.93
C LEU A 38 -5.23 0.90 2.75
N ARG A 39 -4.33 0.73 3.72
CA ARG A 39 -3.32 -0.33 3.71
C ARG A 39 -3.95 -1.71 3.76
N ALA A 40 -4.94 -1.92 4.64
CA ALA A 40 -5.65 -3.18 4.75
C ALA A 40 -6.42 -3.55 3.47
N ILE A 41 -7.06 -2.57 2.80
CA ILE A 41 -7.73 -2.79 1.51
C ILE A 41 -6.73 -3.26 0.44
N ILE A 42 -5.55 -2.64 0.38
CA ILE A 42 -4.48 -3.06 -0.55
C ILE A 42 -3.98 -4.47 -0.21
N LEU A 43 -3.80 -4.75 1.09
CA LEU A 43 -3.33 -6.04 1.59
C LEU A 43 -4.30 -7.18 1.26
N PHE A 44 -5.60 -6.98 1.49
CA PHE A 44 -6.63 -7.99 1.25
C PHE A 44 -7.00 -8.10 -0.23
N ASN A 45 -6.00 -8.36 -1.09
CA ASN A 45 -6.20 -8.52 -2.53
C ASN A 45 -6.53 -9.95 -2.93
N SER A 46 -7.82 -10.25 -3.06
CA SER A 46 -8.36 -11.53 -3.56
C SER A 46 -7.84 -11.93 -4.95
N GLU A 47 -7.49 -10.95 -5.79
CA GLU A 47 -6.94 -11.16 -7.15
C GLU A 47 -5.48 -11.68 -7.19
N ILE A 48 -4.85 -11.96 -6.05
CA ILE A 48 -3.50 -12.53 -6.04
C ILE A 48 -3.55 -14.01 -6.41
N ARG A 49 -2.83 -14.37 -7.47
CA ARG A 49 -2.68 -15.77 -7.91
C ARG A 49 -2.05 -16.62 -6.80
N GLY A 50 -2.61 -17.81 -6.58
CA GLY A 50 -2.12 -18.76 -5.58
C GLY A 50 -2.73 -18.60 -4.19
N LEU A 51 -3.68 -17.67 -4.00
CA LEU A 51 -4.44 -17.58 -2.76
C LEU A 51 -5.33 -18.81 -2.56
N LYS A 52 -5.18 -19.46 -1.39
CA LYS A 52 -6.02 -20.60 -0.99
C LYS A 52 -7.45 -20.17 -0.62
N SER A 53 -7.60 -19.01 0.02
CA SER A 53 -8.87 -18.50 0.55
C SER A 53 -9.27 -17.16 -0.06
N ALA A 54 -9.30 -17.06 -1.40
CA ALA A 54 -9.62 -15.80 -2.09
C ALA A 54 -10.99 -15.20 -1.65
N SER A 55 -11.99 -16.05 -1.40
CA SER A 55 -13.32 -15.61 -0.93
C SER A 55 -13.27 -14.99 0.47
N GLU A 56 -12.49 -15.55 1.40
CA GLU A 56 -12.35 -14.99 2.75
C GLU A 56 -11.63 -13.65 2.72
N VAL A 57 -10.60 -13.54 1.86
CA VAL A 57 -9.87 -12.29 1.63
C VAL A 57 -10.80 -11.20 1.10
N GLU A 58 -11.69 -11.52 0.17
CA GLU A 58 -12.67 -10.56 -0.34
C GLU A 58 -13.64 -10.10 0.76
N ILE A 59 -14.17 -11.03 1.56
CA ILE A 59 -15.06 -10.70 2.69
C ILE A 59 -14.35 -9.78 3.70
N LEU A 60 -13.06 -10.03 3.99
CA LEU A 60 -12.28 -9.15 4.86
C LEU A 60 -12.11 -7.77 4.26
N ARG A 61 -11.83 -7.67 2.96
CA ARG A 61 -11.75 -6.40 2.24
C ARG A 61 -13.07 -5.62 2.30
N GLU A 62 -14.20 -6.27 2.06
CA GLU A 62 -15.53 -5.65 2.17
C GLU A 62 -15.79 -5.10 3.58
N LYS A 63 -15.42 -5.85 4.62
CA LYS A 63 -15.53 -5.37 6.00
C LYS A 63 -14.70 -4.12 6.26
N VAL A 64 -13.49 -4.03 5.68
CA VAL A 64 -12.66 -2.83 5.81
C VAL A 64 -13.26 -1.64 5.05
N TYR A 65 -13.86 -1.86 3.87
CA TYR A 65 -14.58 -0.80 3.16
C TYR A 65 -15.74 -0.24 3.99
N ALA A 66 -16.59 -1.12 4.53
CA ALA A 66 -17.71 -0.73 5.38
C ALA A 66 -17.25 0.02 6.64
N ALA A 67 -16.19 -0.47 7.31
CA ALA A 67 -15.62 0.19 8.47
C ALA A 67 -15.06 1.59 8.15
N LEU A 68 -14.39 1.74 7.01
CA LEU A 68 -13.85 3.03 6.58
C LEU A 68 -14.95 4.02 6.20
N GLU A 69 -15.99 3.57 5.50
CA GLU A 69 -17.15 4.39 5.15
C GLU A 69 -17.83 4.93 6.41
N GLU A 70 -18.10 4.05 7.37
CA GLU A 70 -18.70 4.41 8.65
C GLU A 70 -17.81 5.36 9.47
N TYR A 71 -16.50 5.08 9.53
CA TYR A 71 -15.53 5.95 10.20
C TYR A 71 -15.55 7.37 9.61
N VAL A 72 -15.51 7.49 8.28
CA VAL A 72 -15.57 8.79 7.59
C VAL A 72 -16.89 9.49 7.86
N ARG A 73 -18.01 8.76 7.82
CA ARG A 73 -19.35 9.30 8.08
C ARG A 73 -19.45 9.92 9.48
N ILE A 74 -18.89 9.26 10.49
CA ILE A 74 -18.92 9.73 11.89
C ILE A 74 -17.91 10.86 12.13
N ASN A 75 -16.67 10.70 11.67
CA ASN A 75 -15.57 11.59 12.06
C ASN A 75 -15.42 12.81 11.14
N ARG A 76 -15.96 12.74 9.92
CA ARG A 76 -15.86 13.79 8.89
C ARG A 76 -17.22 14.07 8.23
N PRO A 77 -18.29 14.35 9.01
CA PRO A 77 -19.64 14.54 8.46
C PRO A 77 -19.74 15.75 7.50
N ASN A 78 -18.83 16.72 7.65
CA ASN A 78 -18.77 17.93 6.82
C ASN A 78 -17.98 17.73 5.51
N GLU A 79 -17.44 16.54 5.24
CA GLU A 79 -16.67 16.24 4.03
C GLU A 79 -17.37 15.17 3.18
N PRO A 80 -18.53 15.47 2.56
CA PRO A 80 -19.21 14.52 1.70
C PRO A 80 -18.29 14.08 0.55
N GLY A 81 -18.27 12.77 0.27
CA GLY A 81 -17.40 12.17 -0.74
C GLY A 81 -15.95 11.94 -0.30
N ARG A 82 -15.59 12.17 0.97
CA ARG A 82 -14.25 11.83 1.49
C ARG A 82 -13.92 10.35 1.33
N PHE A 83 -14.87 9.45 1.58
CA PHE A 83 -14.70 8.01 1.35
C PHE A 83 -14.25 7.73 -0.10
N ALA A 84 -14.99 8.22 -1.08
CA ALA A 84 -14.61 8.09 -2.50
C ALA A 84 -13.23 8.71 -2.81
N LYS A 85 -12.92 9.90 -2.26
CA LYS A 85 -11.60 10.55 -2.42
C LYS A 85 -10.46 9.69 -1.86
N LEU A 86 -10.67 9.00 -0.75
CA LEU A 86 -9.70 8.06 -0.17
C LEU A 86 -9.52 6.85 -1.10
N LEU A 87 -10.61 6.27 -1.62
CA LEU A 87 -10.55 5.12 -2.53
C LEU A 87 -9.83 5.45 -3.84
N LEU A 88 -10.00 6.67 -4.37
CA LEU A 88 -9.29 7.14 -5.56
C LEU A 88 -7.77 7.25 -5.38
N ARG A 89 -7.24 7.12 -4.15
CA ARG A 89 -5.80 7.01 -3.90
C ARG A 89 -5.26 5.60 -3.97
N LEU A 90 -6.12 4.58 -3.88
CA LEU A 90 -5.70 3.18 -3.92
C LEU A 90 -4.91 2.82 -5.19
N PRO A 91 -5.31 3.23 -6.40
CA PRO A 91 -4.56 2.87 -7.61
C PRO A 91 -3.14 3.46 -7.61
N SER A 92 -3.00 4.73 -7.22
CA SER A 92 -1.71 5.41 -7.15
C SER A 92 -0.83 4.80 -6.07
N LEU A 93 -1.39 4.53 -4.88
CA LEU A 93 -0.68 3.89 -3.77
C LEU A 93 -0.24 2.46 -4.13
N ARG A 94 -1.10 1.67 -4.78
CA ARG A 94 -0.76 0.33 -5.27
C ARG A 94 0.36 0.35 -6.30
N SER A 95 0.27 1.25 -7.29
CA SER A 95 1.31 1.39 -8.33
C SER A 95 2.67 1.74 -7.74
N ILE A 96 2.68 2.65 -6.75
CA ILE A 96 3.90 3.06 -6.07
C ILE A 96 4.44 1.92 -5.21
N SER A 97 3.62 1.26 -4.39
CA SER A 97 4.04 0.12 -3.57
C SER A 97 4.64 -1.01 -4.40
N LEU A 98 4.09 -1.32 -5.57
CA LEU A 98 4.64 -2.32 -6.48
C LEU A 98 6.00 -1.89 -7.04
N LYS A 99 6.17 -0.61 -7.41
CA LYS A 99 7.46 -0.06 -7.84
C LYS A 99 8.49 0.01 -6.71
N CYS A 100 8.07 0.36 -5.49
CA CYS A 100 8.92 0.30 -4.28
C CYS A 100 9.46 -1.11 -4.12
N LEU A 101 8.56 -2.09 -4.21
CA LEU A 101 8.85 -3.48 -4.02
C LEU A 101 9.79 -3.98 -5.13
N GLU A 102 9.53 -3.65 -6.39
CA GLU A 102 10.43 -3.94 -7.52
C GLU A 102 11.83 -3.34 -7.33
N TYR A 103 11.94 -2.10 -6.84
CA TYR A 103 13.23 -1.45 -6.55
C TYR A 103 13.95 -2.13 -5.37
N LEU A 104 13.23 -2.44 -4.29
CA LEU A 104 13.74 -3.21 -3.15
C LEU A 104 14.21 -4.60 -3.59
N PHE A 105 13.44 -5.26 -4.46
CA PHE A 105 13.81 -6.52 -5.09
C PHE A 105 15.06 -6.38 -5.94
N PHE A 106 15.16 -5.35 -6.78
CA PHE A 106 16.34 -5.13 -7.61
C PHE A 106 17.60 -4.91 -6.77
N HIS A 107 17.47 -4.16 -5.67
CA HIS A 107 18.56 -3.94 -4.73
C HIS A 107 18.89 -5.17 -3.86
N ARG A 108 17.89 -6.01 -3.54
CA ARG A 108 18.06 -7.22 -2.71
C ARG A 108 18.36 -8.50 -3.48
N LEU A 109 18.04 -8.59 -4.77
CA LEU A 109 18.52 -9.67 -5.66
C LEU A 109 20.05 -9.66 -5.74
N ILE A 110 20.66 -8.48 -5.59
CA ILE A 110 22.11 -8.32 -5.46
C ILE A 110 22.63 -8.92 -4.14
N HIS A 111 21.78 -9.06 -3.11
CA HIS A 111 22.10 -9.59 -1.78
C HIS A 111 21.51 -10.99 -1.48
N ASN A 112 20.83 -11.64 -2.44
CA ASN A 112 20.50 -13.07 -2.45
C ASN A 112 19.57 -13.61 -1.33
N ILE A 113 18.57 -12.85 -0.88
CA ILE A 113 17.59 -13.32 0.14
C ILE A 113 16.21 -13.56 -0.50
N PRO A 114 15.61 -14.78 -0.41
CA PRO A 114 14.27 -15.06 -0.92
C PRO A 114 13.18 -14.35 -0.11
N ILE A 115 12.19 -13.78 -0.80
CA ILE A 115 11.25 -12.85 -0.16
C ILE A 115 10.23 -13.53 0.75
N ASP A 116 9.87 -14.78 0.45
CA ASP A 116 8.92 -15.52 1.27
C ASP A 116 9.48 -15.75 2.68
N SER A 117 10.79 -16.06 2.79
CA SER A 117 11.48 -16.19 4.08
C SER A 117 11.52 -14.87 4.85
N PHE A 118 11.69 -13.74 4.17
CA PHE A 118 11.71 -12.42 4.81
C PHE A 118 10.31 -11.95 5.24
N LEU A 119 9.28 -12.21 4.43
CA LEU A 119 7.90 -11.91 4.81
C LEU A 119 7.47 -12.78 5.98
N LEU A 120 7.86 -14.07 6.00
CA LEU A 120 7.68 -14.94 7.16
C LEU A 120 8.38 -14.36 8.38
N GLU A 121 9.64 -13.97 8.28
CA GLU A 121 10.43 -13.39 9.37
C GLU A 121 9.82 -12.09 9.92
N ILE A 122 9.29 -11.19 9.06
CA ILE A 122 8.58 -9.99 9.52
C ILE A 122 7.26 -10.34 10.22
N LEU A 123 6.50 -11.29 9.67
CA LEU A 123 5.24 -11.72 10.26
C LEU A 123 5.47 -12.43 11.60
N GLU A 124 6.51 -13.25 11.70
CA GLU A 124 6.89 -14.00 12.90
C GLU A 124 7.56 -13.11 13.97
N SER A 125 8.37 -12.13 13.57
CA SER A 125 8.92 -11.13 14.51
C SER A 125 7.88 -10.16 15.06
N SER A 126 6.69 -10.09 14.45
CA SER A 126 5.56 -9.33 14.98
C SER A 126 4.72 -10.11 16.01
N SER A 127 5.02 -11.39 16.23
CA SER A 127 4.38 -12.25 17.25
C SER A 127 5.08 -12.25 18.61
N ASP A 128 6.26 -11.65 18.73
CA ASP A 128 6.99 -11.50 20.00
C ASP A 128 6.87 -10.05 20.51
N SER A 129 5.70 -9.70 21.04
CA SER A 129 5.49 -8.55 21.95
C SER A 129 4.23 -8.75 22.78
#